data_AF-A0A917DER9-F1
#
_entry.id   AF-A0A917DER9-F1
#
_cell.length_a   1.000
_cell.length_b   1.000
_cell.length_c   1.000
_cell.angle_alpha   90.00
_cell.angle_beta   90.00
_cell.angle_gamma   90.00
#
_symmetry.space_group_name_H-M   'P 1'
#
loop_
_entity.id
_entity.type
_entity.pdbx_description
1 polymer ?
#
loop_
_entity_poly.entity_id
_entity_poly.type
_entity_poly.pdbx_seq_one_letter_code
_entity_poly.pdbx_strand_id
1 'polypeptide(L)'
;MSEWQPIETAPKDGTEIILFGRYLENNEGLSTCRVTAGFWCEPEPPIIGDCGGECRCPEYGEPEDPFWCCMHGGSPAGWMSTDGGFTKEEPPTLWMPLPDAPATPIPALVSEPISTTIERAEREGQAA
;
A
#
# COMPACT_ATOMS: atom_id res chain seq x y z
N MET A 1 10.17 12.78 -18.51
CA MET A 1 10.41 12.31 -17.13
C MET A 1 9.57 13.18 -16.24
N SER A 2 8.72 12.60 -15.41
CA SER A 2 7.94 13.38 -14.44
C SER A 2 8.91 14.00 -13.43
N GLU A 3 8.70 15.27 -13.10
CA GLU A 3 9.47 15.97 -12.07
C GLU A 3 8.82 15.79 -10.70
N TRP A 4 9.60 15.88 -9.63
CA TRP A 4 9.08 15.88 -8.26
C TRP A 4 8.19 17.10 -8.06
N GLN A 5 7.00 16.89 -7.48
CA GLN A 5 6.04 17.95 -7.18
C GLN A 5 5.79 18.04 -5.67
N PRO A 6 5.40 19.22 -5.14
CA PRO A 6 4.98 19.35 -3.75
C PRO A 6 3.85 18.37 -3.41
N ILE A 7 3.92 17.71 -2.25
CA ILE A 7 2.94 16.69 -1.85
C ILE A 7 1.49 17.23 -1.79
N GLU A 8 1.32 18.53 -1.58
CA GLU A 8 0.01 19.19 -1.53
C GLU A 8 -0.72 19.19 -2.88
N THR A 9 -0.01 18.97 -3.99
CA THR A 9 -0.58 18.90 -5.34
C THR A 9 -0.93 17.48 -5.78
N ALA A 10 -0.62 16.47 -4.97
CA ALA A 10 -0.84 15.08 -5.29
C ALA A 10 -2.34 14.70 -5.34
N PRO A 11 -2.73 13.72 -6.16
CA PRO A 11 -4.10 13.25 -6.23
C PRO A 11 -4.54 12.60 -4.92
N LYS A 12 -5.71 13.00 -4.40
CA LYS A 12 -6.31 12.50 -3.16
C LYS A 12 -7.52 11.59 -3.42
N ASP A 13 -7.39 10.74 -4.43
CA ASP A 13 -8.45 9.86 -4.92
C ASP A 13 -8.09 8.37 -4.78
N GLY A 14 -7.05 8.06 -4.00
CA GLY A 14 -6.52 6.70 -3.86
C GLY A 14 -5.55 6.28 -4.96
N THR A 15 -5.22 7.15 -5.92
CA THR A 15 -4.19 6.88 -6.92
C THR A 15 -2.85 6.58 -6.25
N GLU A 16 -2.21 5.47 -6.65
CA GLU A 16 -0.87 5.13 -6.20
C GLU A 16 0.18 6.02 -6.88
N ILE A 17 1.08 6.56 -6.06
CA ILE A 17 2.12 7.51 -6.44
C ILE A 17 3.44 7.14 -5.77
N ILE A 18 4.54 7.70 -6.27
CA ILE A 18 5.83 7.67 -5.60
C ILE A 18 5.88 8.84 -4.63
N LEU A 19 6.18 8.56 -3.38
CA LEU A 19 6.35 9.52 -2.29
C LEU A 19 7.84 9.72 -1.99
N PHE A 20 8.19 10.93 -1.57
CA PHE A 20 9.53 11.27 -1.09
C PHE A 20 9.45 12.09 0.20
N GLY A 21 10.39 11.85 1.11
CA GLY A 21 10.60 12.68 2.29
C GLY A 21 12.03 12.60 2.80
N ARG A 22 12.44 13.57 3.61
CA ARG A 22 13.74 13.52 4.31
C ARG A 22 13.56 12.84 5.66
N TYR A 23 14.43 11.90 5.95
CA TYR A 23 14.58 11.31 7.28
C TYR A 23 15.78 11.95 7.95
N LEU A 24 15.57 12.46 9.15
CA LEU A 24 16.62 13.08 9.94
C LEU A 24 17.64 12.04 10.37
N GLU A 25 17.20 10.80 10.63
CA GLU A 25 18.06 9.73 11.13
C GLU A 25 17.57 8.35 10.66
N ASN A 26 18.44 7.55 10.04
CA ASN A 26 18.22 6.13 9.81
C ASN A 26 18.70 5.29 11.01
N ASN A 27 18.63 3.97 10.93
CA ASN A 27 19.08 3.06 12.01
C ASN A 27 20.59 3.18 12.36
N GLU A 28 21.37 3.94 11.59
CA GLU A 28 22.81 4.17 11.78
C GLU A 28 23.12 5.59 12.27
N GLY A 29 22.12 6.42 12.57
CA GLY A 29 22.37 7.80 12.99
C GLY A 29 22.52 8.80 11.84
N LEU A 30 22.27 8.38 10.60
CA LEU A 30 22.57 9.19 9.42
C LEU A 30 21.30 9.76 8.79
N SER A 31 21.33 11.04 8.44
CA SER A 31 20.28 11.64 7.64
C SER A 31 20.22 10.98 6.26
N THR A 32 19.00 10.66 5.83
CA THR A 32 18.75 9.99 4.55
C THR A 32 17.52 10.58 3.86
N CYS A 33 17.34 10.25 2.59
CA CYS A 33 16.12 10.50 1.86
C CYS A 33 15.35 9.19 1.71
N ARG A 34 14.05 9.24 1.93
CA ARG A 34 13.15 8.11 1.70
C ARG A 34 12.40 8.30 0.40
N VAL A 35 12.31 7.23 -0.39
CA VAL A 35 11.46 7.12 -1.58
C VAL A 35 10.71 5.80 -1.49
N THR A 36 9.39 5.84 -1.59
CA THR A 36 8.52 4.65 -1.51
C THR A 36 7.24 4.88 -2.31
N ALA A 37 6.50 3.81 -2.62
CA ALA A 37 5.16 3.91 -3.18
C ALA A 37 4.12 4.11 -2.07
N GLY A 38 3.01 4.75 -2.42
CA GLY A 38 1.94 5.01 -1.48
C GLY A 38 0.72 5.64 -2.15
N PHE A 39 -0.33 5.85 -1.38
CA PHE A 39 -1.57 6.45 -1.85
C PHE A 39 -2.21 7.27 -0.74
N TRP A 40 -3.12 8.17 -1.12
CA TRP A 40 -3.90 8.91 -0.15
C TRP A 40 -5.17 8.14 0.22
N CYS A 41 -5.52 8.14 1.51
CA CYS A 41 -6.82 7.69 1.98
C CYS A 41 -7.44 8.72 2.92
N GLU A 42 -8.78 8.82 2.90
CA GLU A 42 -9.50 9.64 3.88
C GLU A 42 -9.21 9.09 5.29
N PRO A 43 -8.83 9.95 6.25
CA PRO A 43 -8.66 9.53 7.63
C PRO A 43 -9.99 9.03 8.23
N GLU A 44 -10.09 7.73 8.46
CA GLU A 44 -11.22 7.14 9.18
C GLU A 44 -10.89 6.94 10.67
N PRO A 45 -11.88 7.02 11.58
CA PRO A 45 -11.69 6.65 12.97
C PRO A 45 -11.29 5.17 13.07
N PRO A 46 -10.45 4.78 14.03
CA PRO A 46 -9.93 3.42 14.10
C PRO A 46 -11.05 2.38 14.26
N ILE A 47 -11.09 1.41 13.36
CA ILE A 47 -11.90 0.20 13.51
C ILE A 47 -11.01 -0.89 14.13
N ILE A 48 -11.36 -1.34 15.33
CA ILE A 48 -10.62 -2.38 16.05
C ILE A 48 -10.86 -3.74 15.37
N GLY A 49 -9.82 -4.28 14.70
CA GLY A 49 -9.76 -5.65 14.10
C GLY A 49 -10.07 -5.69 12.59
N ASP A 50 -9.20 -6.23 11.72
CA ASP A 50 -9.16 -7.66 11.35
C ASP A 50 -7.76 -8.11 10.81
N CYS A 51 -6.67 -7.67 11.43
CA CYS A 51 -5.30 -8.07 11.03
C CYS A 51 -4.96 -9.55 11.36
N GLY A 52 -5.94 -10.40 11.69
CA GLY A 52 -5.73 -11.81 12.02
C GLY A 52 -5.30 -12.12 13.45
N GLY A 53 -5.59 -11.25 14.42
CA GLY A 53 -5.34 -11.50 15.85
C GLY A 53 -5.85 -10.37 16.75
N GLU A 54 -5.66 -10.50 18.07
CA GLU A 54 -5.84 -9.41 19.03
C GLU A 54 -4.78 -8.32 18.80
N CYS A 55 -4.88 -7.58 17.70
CA CYS A 55 -4.06 -6.40 17.43
C CYS A 55 -4.53 -5.26 18.34
N ARG A 56 -4.19 -5.39 19.63
CA ARG A 56 -3.83 -4.25 20.47
C ARG A 56 -2.33 -4.09 20.31
N CYS A 57 -1.88 -3.42 19.26
CA CYS A 57 -0.52 -2.92 19.22
C CYS A 57 -0.56 -1.56 19.93
N PRO A 58 -0.38 -1.49 21.27
CA PRO A 58 -0.45 -0.23 22.02
C PRO A 58 0.81 0.61 21.75
N GLU A 59 1.73 0.08 20.94
CA GLU A 59 3.00 0.67 20.54
C GLU A 59 2.89 1.52 19.26
N TYR A 60 1.73 1.54 18.58
CA TYR A 60 1.59 2.13 17.23
C TYR A 60 0.49 3.20 17.07
N GLY A 61 -0.02 3.80 18.15
CA GLY A 61 -0.87 5.00 18.08
C GLY A 61 -1.83 5.19 19.26
N GLU A 62 -2.18 6.44 19.54
CA GLU A 62 -3.20 6.78 20.54
C GLU A 62 -4.61 6.54 19.95
N PRO A 63 -5.65 6.25 20.78
CA PRO A 63 -7.02 6.04 20.30
C PRO A 63 -7.60 7.19 19.47
N GLU A 64 -7.05 8.39 19.62
CA GLU A 64 -7.42 9.60 18.89
C GLU A 64 -6.70 9.74 17.54
N ASP A 65 -5.69 8.91 17.25
CA ASP A 65 -4.98 8.91 15.98
C ASP A 65 -5.83 8.20 14.90
N PRO A 66 -5.88 8.74 13.66
CA PRO A 66 -6.67 8.11 12.60
C PRO A 66 -6.12 6.74 12.18
N PHE A 67 -7.00 5.89 11.64
CA PHE A 67 -6.75 4.48 11.31
C PHE A 67 -5.52 4.20 10.42
N TRP A 68 -5.08 5.17 9.63
CA TRP A 68 -3.87 5.06 8.81
C TRP A 68 -2.57 4.94 9.64
N CYS A 69 -2.58 5.27 10.94
CA CYS A 69 -1.45 4.96 11.85
C CYS A 69 -1.30 3.46 12.12
N CYS A 70 -2.40 2.69 12.03
CA CYS A 70 -2.47 1.30 12.51
C CYS A 70 -2.02 0.26 11.47
N MET A 71 -2.12 0.61 10.18
CA MET A 71 -1.41 -0.07 9.11
C MET A 71 -0.10 0.68 8.94
N HIS A 72 1.04 0.03 9.21
CA HIS A 72 2.36 0.65 9.27
C HIS A 72 2.49 1.88 8.35
N GLY A 73 2.80 3.05 8.93
CA GLY A 73 3.31 4.24 8.25
C GLY A 73 2.36 5.06 7.37
N GLY A 74 1.28 5.56 7.95
CA GLY A 74 0.58 6.73 7.43
C GLY A 74 1.06 8.05 8.06
N SER A 75 0.79 9.17 7.39
CA SER A 75 1.06 10.54 7.88
C SER A 75 -0.24 11.27 8.27
N PRO A 76 -0.18 12.32 9.13
CA PRO A 76 -1.31 13.17 9.55
C PRO A 76 -2.12 13.75 8.40
N ALA A 77 -1.54 13.81 7.21
CA ALA A 77 -2.16 14.31 6.00
C ALA A 77 -2.93 13.24 5.20
N GLY A 78 -3.02 11.99 5.69
CA GLY A 78 -3.73 10.87 5.05
C GLY A 78 -2.90 10.11 4.01
N TRP A 79 -1.58 10.35 3.93
CA TRP A 79 -0.70 9.59 3.01
C TRP A 79 -0.25 8.29 3.64
N MET A 80 -0.58 7.17 2.98
CA MET A 80 -0.14 5.83 3.31
C MET A 80 1.10 5.47 2.51
N SER A 81 2.10 4.88 3.16
CA SER A 81 3.22 4.24 2.47
C SER A 81 3.08 2.72 2.49
N THR A 82 3.37 2.08 1.36
CA THR A 82 3.21 0.62 1.21
C THR A 82 4.20 -0.17 2.07
N ASP A 83 5.34 0.43 2.43
CA ASP A 83 6.37 -0.14 3.29
C ASP A 83 6.29 0.33 4.76
N GLY A 84 5.29 1.14 5.08
CA GLY A 84 5.06 1.69 6.40
C GLY A 84 6.13 2.60 6.95
N GLY A 85 6.73 3.36 6.04
CA GLY A 85 7.73 4.33 6.35
C GLY A 85 7.26 5.58 7.06
N PHE A 86 6.49 6.40 6.37
CA PHE A 86 6.28 7.78 6.79
C PHE A 86 5.51 7.87 8.10
N THR A 87 5.88 8.84 8.93
CA THR A 87 5.26 9.09 10.23
C THR A 87 4.69 10.49 10.30
N LYS A 88 4.17 10.86 11.47
CA LYS A 88 3.73 12.22 11.74
C LYS A 88 4.87 13.23 11.81
N GLU A 89 5.99 12.79 12.34
CA GLU A 89 7.20 13.60 12.51
C GLU A 89 7.98 13.71 11.21
N GLU A 90 7.93 12.66 10.38
CA GLU A 90 8.61 12.57 9.10
C GLU A 90 7.61 12.23 7.97
N PRO A 91 6.73 13.17 7.58
CA PRO A 91 5.76 12.96 6.50
C PRO A 91 6.43 13.05 5.11
N PRO A 92 5.78 12.53 4.06
CA PRO A 92 6.23 12.80 2.69
C PRO A 92 6.09 14.29 2.37
N THR A 93 7.02 14.83 1.59
CA THR A 93 7.08 16.24 1.18
C THR A 93 6.99 16.43 -0.33
N LEU A 94 7.33 15.41 -1.12
CA LEU A 94 7.26 15.46 -2.58
C LEU A 94 6.62 14.18 -3.14
N TRP A 95 6.12 14.26 -4.37
CA TRP A 95 5.58 13.11 -5.10
C TRP A 95 5.91 13.09 -6.60
N MET A 96 5.74 11.93 -7.22
CA MET A 96 5.70 11.70 -8.66
C MET A 96 4.62 10.67 -9.00
N PRO A 97 4.04 10.70 -10.22
CA PRO A 97 3.24 9.57 -10.69
C PRO A 97 4.11 8.32 -10.84
N LEU A 98 3.49 7.14 -10.72
CA LEU A 98 4.16 5.89 -11.11
C LEU A 98 4.56 5.95 -12.59
N PRO A 99 5.68 5.30 -12.97
CA PRO A 99 6.02 5.14 -14.38
C PRO A 99 4.94 4.29 -15.07
N ASP A 100 4.77 4.50 -16.38
CA ASP A 100 3.94 3.62 -17.18
C ASP A 100 4.41 2.17 -17.04
N ALA A 101 3.45 1.25 -16.94
CA ALA A 101 3.76 -0.18 -16.97
C ALA A 101 4.57 -0.50 -18.23
N PRO A 102 5.56 -1.40 -18.15
CA PRO A 102 6.28 -1.83 -19.34
C PRO A 102 5.29 -2.38 -20.36
N ALA A 103 5.53 -2.10 -21.65
CA ALA A 103 4.77 -2.67 -22.75
C ALA A 103 5.08 -4.17 -22.90
N THR A 104 4.78 -4.96 -21.88
CA THR A 104 4.84 -6.42 -21.95
C THR A 104 3.49 -6.89 -22.46
N PRO A 105 3.42 -7.55 -23.62
CA PRO A 105 2.18 -8.22 -24.01
C PRO A 105 1.88 -9.25 -22.92
N ILE A 106 0.78 -9.03 -22.20
CA ILE A 106 0.23 -10.05 -21.29
C ILE A 106 -0.03 -11.26 -22.20
N PRO A 107 0.66 -12.41 -22.01
CA PRO A 107 0.28 -13.61 -22.73
C PRO A 107 -1.18 -13.83 -22.37
N ALA A 108 -2.05 -13.83 -23.38
CA ALA A 108 -3.47 -14.04 -23.17
C ALA A 108 -3.62 -15.21 -22.21
N LEU A 109 -4.17 -14.95 -21.01
CA LEU A 109 -4.53 -16.00 -20.08
C LEU A 109 -5.42 -16.93 -20.89
N VAL A 110 -4.89 -18.09 -21.27
CA VAL A 110 -5.63 -19.11 -21.98
C VAL A 110 -6.65 -19.58 -20.97
N SER A 111 -7.84 -18.99 -21.05
CA SER A 111 -9.00 -19.40 -20.27
C SER A 111 -9.43 -20.75 -20.83
N GLU A 112 -8.78 -21.82 -20.37
CA GLU A 112 -9.42 -23.12 -20.49
C GLU A 112 -10.74 -23.04 -19.71
N PRO A 113 -11.89 -23.29 -20.35
CA PRO A 113 -13.15 -23.27 -19.65
C PRO A 113 -13.11 -24.32 -18.55
N ILE A 114 -13.42 -23.93 -17.31
CA ILE A 114 -13.52 -24.77 -16.10
C ILE A 114 -14.38 -26.04 -16.32
N SER A 115 -15.20 -26.06 -17.37
CA SER A 115 -16.10 -27.15 -17.74
C SER A 115 -15.42 -28.52 -17.97
N THR A 116 -14.19 -28.58 -18.48
CA THR A 116 -13.53 -29.86 -18.79
C THR A 116 -12.96 -30.59 -17.57
N THR A 117 -12.73 -29.87 -16.46
CA THR A 117 -12.18 -30.47 -15.24
C THR A 117 -13.24 -31.20 -14.41
N ILE A 118 -14.49 -30.74 -14.45
CA ILE A 118 -15.60 -31.35 -13.69
C ILE A 118 -16.06 -32.66 -14.34
N GLU A 119 -16.22 -32.71 -15.67
CA GLU A 119 -16.67 -33.93 -16.36
C GLU A 119 -15.68 -35.10 -16.26
N ARG A 120 -14.38 -34.81 -16.10
CA ARG A 120 -13.34 -35.83 -15.93
C ARG A 120 -13.40 -36.49 -14.53
N ALA A 121 -13.66 -35.70 -13.49
CA ALA A 121 -13.81 -36.20 -12.13
C ALA A 121 -15.08 -37.07 -11.97
N GLU A 122 -16.17 -36.72 -12.66
CA GLU A 122 -17.42 -37.49 -12.60
C GLU A 122 -17.32 -38.84 -13.33
N ARG A 123 -16.53 -38.95 -14.40
CA ARG A 123 -16.30 -40.22 -15.10
C ARG A 123 -15.36 -41.16 -14.33
N GLU A 124 -14.39 -40.62 -13.61
CA GLU A 124 -13.45 -41.43 -12.82
C GLU A 124 -14.07 -41.94 -11.50
N GLY A 125 -15.14 -41.30 -10.99
CA GLY A 125 -15.87 -41.71 -9.79
C GLY A 125 -16.99 -42.76 -9.98
N GLN A 126 -17.37 -43.08 -11.23
CA GLN A 126 -18.44 -44.05 -11.54
C GLN A 126 -17.92 -45.44 -11.96
N ALA A 127 -16.60 -45.64 -11.97
CA ALA A 127 -15.96 -46.90 -12.34
C ALA A 127 -15.40 -47.70 -11.13
N ALA A 128 -15.80 -47.34 -9.90
CA ALA A 128 -15.41 -48.03 -8.66
C ALA A 128 -16.54 -48.94 -8.13
#